data_AF-A0A939F7I0-F1
#
_entry.id   AF-A0A939F7I0-F1
#
_cell.length_a   1.000
_cell.length_b   1.000
_cell.length_c   1.000
_cell.angle_alpha   90.00
_cell.angle_beta   90.00
_cell.angle_gamma   90.00
#
_symmetry.space_group_name_H-M   'P 1'
#
loop_
_entity.id
_entity.type
_entity.pdbx_description
1 polymer ?
#
loop_
_entity_poly.entity_id
_entity_poly.type
_entity_poly.pdbx_seq_one_letter_code
_entity_poly.pdbx_strand_id
1 'polypeptide(L)'
;MARNLWIGKPGLLREISQAARSWDRSAELNVSEFKSLEGRITTVAPARSSRRLKLSWDSMEPADAQHLVRIARRINGPGMTGSSRNAGAGPVVVLDPASVNLLDPYQAAGQSSEAGGADQWFTVQGAITISPFIGDTVVGDCQDPATRIGWRHGVWTGWPVVPGMQVSWMVPPDWISAVATAQLDWKDVDGAYLSTDSVTGSVVTATAPAGAAFVTPVGGPGATGMTGLAGACLTIGEQPVAFALGDGCPAMSVTGYTDTPAARLPYRSISIDLVEVNSAVL
;
A
#
# COMPACT_ATOMS: atom_id res chain seq x y z
N MET A 1 -4.84 19.77 -9.92
CA MET A 1 -4.82 18.73 -10.95
C MET A 1 -5.77 17.64 -10.52
N ALA A 2 -6.61 17.12 -11.42
CA ALA A 2 -7.42 15.95 -11.09
C ALA A 2 -6.46 14.77 -10.85
N ARG A 3 -6.60 14.15 -9.69
CA ARG A 3 -5.75 13.08 -9.20
C ARG A 3 -6.29 11.76 -9.79
N ASN A 4 -5.49 11.09 -10.62
CA ASN A 4 -5.93 9.89 -11.36
C ASN A 4 -5.71 8.61 -10.55
N LEU A 5 -6.65 7.68 -10.68
CA LEU A 5 -6.58 6.37 -10.04
C LEU A 5 -5.64 5.45 -10.80
N TRP A 6 -4.80 4.69 -10.09
CA TRP A 6 -4.09 3.57 -10.69
C TRP A 6 -4.69 2.25 -10.23
N ILE A 7 -4.97 1.36 -11.18
CA ILE A 7 -5.52 0.04 -10.88
C ILE A 7 -4.93 -1.03 -11.78
N GLY A 8 -4.66 -2.19 -11.21
CA GLY A 8 -4.09 -3.32 -11.96
C GLY A 8 -3.35 -4.30 -11.08
N LYS A 9 -2.70 -5.27 -11.71
CA LYS A 9 -1.77 -6.17 -11.01
C LYS A 9 -0.45 -5.42 -10.79
N PRO A 10 0.34 -5.75 -9.75
CA PRO A 10 1.69 -5.19 -9.63
C PRO A 10 2.52 -5.43 -10.90
N GLY A 11 3.30 -4.42 -11.29
CA GLY A 11 4.03 -4.39 -12.58
C GLY A 11 3.17 -4.08 -13.81
N LEU A 12 1.84 -4.13 -13.70
CA LEU A 12 0.86 -3.96 -14.79
C LEU A 12 -0.22 -2.94 -14.37
N LEU A 13 0.13 -2.08 -13.42
CA LEU A 13 -0.67 -0.96 -12.98
C LEU A 13 -0.84 0.01 -14.15
N ARG A 14 -2.06 0.52 -14.30
CA ARG A 14 -2.37 1.52 -15.31
C ARG A 14 -3.17 2.64 -14.70
N GLU A 15 -2.85 3.85 -15.13
CA GLU A 15 -3.60 5.06 -14.81
C GLU A 15 -4.95 5.02 -15.54
N ILE A 16 -6.02 5.28 -14.80
CA ILE A 16 -7.33 5.59 -15.36
C ILE A 16 -7.39 7.11 -15.47
N SER A 17 -7.38 7.60 -16.70
CA SER A 17 -7.31 9.04 -17.00
C SER A 17 -8.58 9.79 -16.61
N GLN A 18 -9.69 9.06 -16.47
CA GLN A 18 -10.99 9.58 -16.08
C GLN A 18 -11.28 9.30 -14.60
N ALA A 19 -11.61 10.35 -13.85
CA ALA A 19 -12.11 10.21 -12.48
C ALA A 19 -13.43 9.41 -12.45
N ALA A 20 -13.58 8.55 -11.44
CA ALA A 20 -14.83 7.82 -11.20
C ALA A 20 -15.97 8.80 -10.91
N ARG A 21 -17.16 8.54 -11.47
CA ARG A 21 -18.38 9.30 -11.16
C ARG A 21 -18.80 9.07 -9.71
N SER A 22 -18.71 7.84 -9.25
CA SER A 22 -18.96 7.47 -7.86
C SER A 22 -17.78 6.65 -7.36
N TRP A 23 -17.33 7.06 -6.18
CA TRP A 23 -16.29 6.42 -5.39
C TRP A 23 -16.88 6.17 -4.01
N ASP A 24 -17.19 4.92 -3.71
CA ASP A 24 -17.63 4.50 -2.37
C ASP A 24 -16.56 3.63 -1.75
N ARG A 25 -16.00 4.14 -0.65
CA ARG A 25 -15.00 3.48 0.17
C ARG A 25 -15.57 3.31 1.57
N SER A 26 -16.24 2.19 1.78
CA SER A 26 -16.82 1.83 3.06
C SER A 26 -15.98 0.73 3.70
N ALA A 27 -15.47 1.02 4.90
CA ALA A 27 -15.03 -0.03 5.80
C ALA A 27 -16.30 -0.58 6.48
N GLU A 28 -16.59 -1.87 6.28
CA GLU A 28 -17.57 -2.52 7.15
C GLU A 28 -16.94 -2.57 8.54
N LEU A 29 -17.43 -1.77 9.50
CA LEU A 29 -16.87 -1.76 10.84
C LEU A 29 -17.06 -3.10 11.57
N ASN A 30 -17.89 -4.00 11.01
CA ASN A 30 -18.15 -5.36 11.50
C ASN A 30 -18.45 -5.42 13.00
N VAL A 31 -19.02 -4.33 13.54
CA VAL A 31 -19.39 -4.24 14.95
C VAL A 31 -20.67 -5.04 15.13
N SER A 32 -20.55 -6.17 15.83
CA SER A 32 -21.71 -6.97 16.25
C SER A 32 -22.15 -6.51 17.63
N GLU A 33 -23.42 -6.15 17.76
CA GLU A 33 -24.05 -5.78 19.03
C GLU A 33 -24.81 -6.97 19.61
N PHE A 34 -24.48 -7.35 20.85
CA PHE A 34 -25.23 -8.33 21.62
C PHE A 34 -25.92 -7.64 22.78
N LYS A 35 -27.25 -7.69 22.78
CA LYS A 35 -28.07 -7.18 23.89
C LYS A 35 -28.46 -8.31 24.81
N SER A 36 -28.01 -8.27 26.06
CA SER A 36 -28.43 -9.23 27.08
C SER A 36 -29.88 -8.97 27.49
N LEU A 37 -30.52 -9.98 28.08
CA LEU A 37 -31.88 -9.87 28.65
C LEU A 37 -31.97 -8.82 29.77
N GLU A 38 -30.85 -8.49 30.41
CA GLU A 38 -30.75 -7.45 31.45
C GLU A 38 -30.50 -6.04 30.87
N GLY A 39 -30.52 -5.89 29.53
CA GLY A 39 -30.32 -4.62 28.85
C GLY A 39 -28.86 -4.19 28.69
N ARG A 40 -27.89 -5.05 29.03
CA ARG A 40 -26.47 -4.78 28.80
C ARG A 40 -26.13 -4.96 27.33
N ILE A 41 -25.42 -3.98 26.77
CA ILE A 41 -24.94 -4.02 25.39
C ILE A 41 -23.46 -4.41 25.41
N THR A 42 -23.11 -5.45 24.67
CA THR A 42 -21.73 -5.85 24.39
C THR A 42 -21.47 -5.71 22.90
N THR A 43 -20.47 -4.94 22.52
CA THR A 43 -20.03 -4.82 21.13
C THR A 43 -18.77 -5.64 20.91
N VAL A 44 -18.69 -6.31 19.76
CA VAL A 44 -17.48 -6.98 19.29
C VAL A 44 -17.09 -6.34 17.96
N ALA A 45 -15.89 -5.77 17.90
CA ALA A 45 -15.31 -5.21 16.69
C ALA A 45 -14.00 -5.97 16.37
N PRO A 46 -13.86 -6.58 15.19
CA PRO A 46 -12.60 -7.20 14.79
C PRO A 46 -11.51 -6.13 14.62
N ALA A 47 -10.27 -6.46 14.97
CA ALA A 47 -9.15 -5.52 14.87
C ALA A 47 -8.92 -5.05 13.42
N ARG A 48 -9.18 -5.91 12.43
CA ARG A 48 -9.12 -5.55 11.00
C ARG A 48 -10.41 -5.97 10.33
N SER A 49 -11.05 -5.04 9.62
CA SER A 49 -12.17 -5.34 8.75
C SER A 49 -11.78 -5.19 7.27
N SER A 50 -12.29 -6.08 6.43
CA SER A 50 -12.10 -5.97 4.98
C SER A 50 -12.78 -4.71 4.46
N ARG A 51 -12.04 -3.89 3.73
CA ARG A 51 -12.59 -2.75 3.01
C ARG A 51 -13.29 -3.19 1.74
N ARG A 52 -14.38 -2.48 1.41
CA ARG A 52 -15.03 -2.57 0.10
C ARG A 52 -14.77 -1.28 -0.66
N LEU A 53 -14.55 -1.43 -1.96
CA LEU A 53 -14.40 -0.31 -2.86
C LEU A 53 -15.33 -0.53 -4.05
N LYS A 54 -16.16 0.46 -4.33
CA LYS A 54 -17.02 0.50 -5.51
C LYS A 54 -16.67 1.72 -6.35
N LEU A 55 -16.33 1.46 -7.61
CA LEU A 55 -15.97 2.48 -8.58
C LEU A 55 -16.91 2.37 -9.77
N SER A 56 -17.40 3.50 -10.25
CA SER A 56 -18.24 3.56 -11.45
C SER A 56 -17.92 4.76 -12.32
N TRP A 57 -18.03 4.57 -13.63
CA TRP A 57 -17.75 5.57 -14.65
C TRP A 57 -18.84 5.54 -15.72
N ASP A 58 -19.22 6.72 -16.20
CA ASP A 58 -20.13 6.87 -17.32
C ASP A 58 -19.38 7.44 -18.52
N SER A 59 -19.21 6.63 -19.56
CA SER A 59 -18.50 6.97 -20.79
C SER A 59 -16.96 6.89 -20.71
N MET A 60 -16.43 5.77 -20.22
CA MET A 60 -15.00 5.47 -20.31
C MET A 60 -14.53 5.29 -21.74
N GLU A 61 -13.32 5.75 -22.01
CA GLU A 61 -12.62 5.46 -23.26
C GLU A 61 -12.42 3.95 -23.44
N PRO A 62 -12.45 3.44 -24.70
CA PRO A 62 -12.35 2.01 -24.97
C PRO A 62 -11.11 1.35 -24.37
N ALA A 63 -9.97 2.05 -24.32
CA ALA A 63 -8.72 1.49 -23.84
C ALA A 63 -8.72 1.26 -22.33
N ASP A 64 -9.31 2.17 -21.55
CA ASP A 64 -9.43 2.02 -20.09
C ASP A 64 -10.56 1.04 -19.74
N ALA A 65 -11.66 1.07 -20.49
CA ALA A 65 -12.73 0.07 -20.33
C ALA A 65 -12.21 -1.35 -20.56
N GLN A 66 -11.44 -1.59 -21.63
CA GLN A 66 -10.82 -2.90 -21.88
C GLN A 66 -9.84 -3.32 -20.78
N HIS A 67 -9.14 -2.38 -20.15
CA HIS A 67 -8.27 -2.68 -19.02
C HIS A 67 -9.07 -3.17 -17.81
N LEU A 68 -10.17 -2.51 -17.47
CA LEU A 68 -11.06 -2.95 -16.40
C LEU A 68 -11.75 -4.29 -16.72
N VAL A 69 -12.15 -4.53 -17.98
CA VAL A 69 -12.64 -5.85 -18.43
C VAL A 69 -11.59 -6.93 -18.15
N ARG A 70 -10.33 -6.67 -18.49
CA ARG A 70 -9.22 -7.63 -18.28
C ARG A 70 -9.01 -7.93 -16.82
N ILE A 71 -9.01 -6.90 -15.96
CA ILE A 71 -8.94 -7.05 -14.51
C ILE A 71 -10.10 -7.91 -13.99
N ALA A 72 -11.34 -7.56 -14.35
CA ALA A 72 -12.53 -8.27 -13.89
C ALA A 72 -12.55 -9.74 -14.35
N ARG A 73 -12.09 -10.02 -15.56
CA ARG A 73 -11.98 -11.38 -16.11
C ARG A 73 -10.69 -12.10 -15.73
N ARG A 74 -9.79 -11.45 -14.97
CA ARG A 74 -8.46 -11.95 -14.58
C ARG A 74 -7.56 -12.33 -15.76
N ILE A 75 -7.78 -11.71 -16.92
CA ILE A 75 -7.03 -11.97 -18.15
C ILE A 75 -5.81 -11.05 -18.18
N ASN A 76 -4.62 -11.60 -18.43
CA ASN A 76 -3.44 -10.79 -18.74
C ASN A 76 -3.51 -10.28 -20.18
N GLY A 77 -3.18 -9.01 -20.37
CA GLY A 77 -3.08 -8.41 -21.70
C GLY A 77 -1.88 -8.91 -22.53
N PRO A 78 -1.86 -8.62 -23.83
CA PRO A 78 -0.65 -8.79 -24.66
C PRO A 78 0.44 -7.80 -24.23
N GLY A 79 1.70 -8.23 -24.23
CA GLY A 79 2.86 -7.42 -23.81
C GLY A 79 3.14 -7.40 -22.30
N MET A 80 2.40 -8.19 -21.50
CA MET A 80 2.58 -8.31 -20.06
C MET A 80 3.76 -9.25 -19.77
N THR A 81 4.97 -8.71 -19.60
CA THR A 81 6.13 -9.47 -19.10
C THR A 81 5.97 -9.70 -17.60
N GLY A 82 5.54 -10.91 -17.24
CA GLY A 82 5.49 -11.40 -15.86
C GLY A 82 5.53 -12.93 -15.85
N SER A 83 6.29 -13.51 -14.92
CA SER A 83 6.53 -14.96 -14.86
C SER A 83 5.21 -15.74 -14.69
N SER A 84 5.07 -16.87 -15.40
CA SER A 84 3.84 -17.69 -15.42
C SER A 84 3.49 -18.31 -14.05
N ARG A 85 4.30 -18.12 -13.01
CA ARG A 85 4.05 -18.65 -11.66
C ARG A 85 2.98 -17.89 -10.89
N ASN A 86 2.79 -16.59 -11.15
CA ASN A 86 1.83 -15.74 -10.43
C ASN A 86 0.75 -15.12 -11.35
N ALA A 87 0.78 -15.47 -12.64
CA ALA A 87 0.14 -14.69 -13.70
C ALA A 87 -1.41 -14.78 -13.73
N GLY A 88 -2.04 -15.84 -13.24
CA GLY A 88 -3.47 -16.10 -13.54
C GLY A 88 -4.49 -15.49 -12.57
N ALA A 89 -4.21 -15.43 -11.26
CA ALA A 89 -5.27 -15.32 -10.24
C ALA A 89 -4.94 -14.47 -9.02
N GLY A 90 -3.89 -13.63 -9.07
CA GLY A 90 -3.51 -12.77 -7.95
C GLY A 90 -4.43 -11.56 -7.74
N PRO A 91 -4.46 -10.99 -6.52
CA PRO A 91 -5.20 -9.77 -6.22
C PRO A 91 -4.71 -8.58 -7.05
N VAL A 92 -5.55 -7.56 -7.17
CA VAL A 92 -5.22 -6.28 -7.81
C VAL A 92 -4.92 -5.21 -6.78
N VAL A 93 -4.12 -4.25 -7.20
CA VAL A 93 -3.77 -3.03 -6.48
C VAL A 93 -4.70 -1.92 -6.94
N VAL A 94 -5.11 -1.08 -6.01
CA VAL A 94 -5.76 0.21 -6.29
C VAL A 94 -4.96 1.28 -5.55
N LEU A 95 -4.27 2.15 -6.29
CA LEU A 95 -3.62 3.32 -5.71
C LEU A 95 -4.57 4.50 -5.84
N ASP A 96 -5.21 4.80 -4.71
CA ASP A 96 -6.05 5.98 -4.55
C ASP A 96 -5.15 7.22 -4.41
N PRO A 97 -5.28 8.21 -5.28
CA PRO A 97 -4.45 9.40 -5.19
C PRO A 97 -4.88 10.33 -4.03
N ALA A 98 -6.01 10.07 -3.37
CA ALA A 98 -6.35 10.68 -2.08
C ALA A 98 -5.65 10.01 -0.88
N SER A 99 -5.00 8.85 -1.07
CA SER A 99 -4.23 8.20 0.00
C SER A 99 -3.04 9.08 0.41
N VAL A 100 -2.98 9.39 1.70
CA VAL A 100 -1.96 10.28 2.27
C VAL A 100 -0.76 9.49 2.79
N ASN A 101 -0.93 8.19 3.07
CA ASN A 101 0.14 7.30 3.48
C ASN A 101 -0.20 5.88 3.02
N LEU A 102 0.71 5.22 2.31
CA LEU A 102 0.49 3.87 1.79
C LEU A 102 0.84 2.77 2.80
N LEU A 103 1.48 3.10 3.92
CA LEU A 103 1.75 2.15 5.00
C LEU A 103 0.45 1.63 5.61
N ASP A 104 0.45 0.45 6.21
CA ASP A 104 -0.68 -0.06 6.99
C ASP A 104 -0.99 0.89 8.18
N PRO A 105 -2.25 1.11 8.57
CA PRO A 105 -2.59 1.99 9.69
C PRO A 105 -1.81 1.69 10.98
N TYR A 106 -1.65 0.40 11.31
CA TYR A 106 -0.90 -0.02 12.49
C TYR A 106 0.59 0.27 12.30
N GLN A 107 1.13 -0.08 11.13
CA GLN A 107 2.52 0.21 10.79
C GLN A 107 2.87 1.70 10.88
N ALA A 108 2.00 2.57 10.34
CA ALA A 108 2.14 4.02 10.39
C ALA A 108 2.07 4.56 11.83
N ALA A 109 1.24 3.93 12.68
CA ALA A 109 1.14 4.25 14.10
C ALA A 109 2.30 3.65 14.94
N GLY A 110 3.21 2.89 14.33
CA GLY A 110 4.25 2.16 15.05
C GLY A 110 3.67 1.05 15.93
N GLN A 111 2.61 0.37 15.47
CA GLN A 111 1.96 -0.74 16.16
C GLN A 111 2.18 -2.04 15.40
N SER A 112 2.19 -3.16 16.13
CA SER A 112 2.35 -4.50 15.57
C SER A 112 1.48 -5.50 16.31
N SER A 113 1.07 -6.54 15.59
CA SER A 113 0.35 -7.69 16.15
C SER A 113 1.30 -8.76 16.71
N GLU A 114 2.59 -8.69 16.35
CA GLU A 114 3.62 -9.63 16.77
C GLU A 114 4.59 -8.97 17.75
N ALA A 115 4.98 -9.70 18.79
CA ALA A 115 5.90 -9.14 19.78
C ALA A 115 7.23 -8.67 19.16
N GLY A 116 7.74 -9.38 18.15
CA GLY A 116 8.99 -8.99 17.47
C GLY A 116 8.82 -7.96 16.35
N GLY A 117 7.62 -7.42 16.11
CA GLY A 117 7.36 -6.48 15.02
C GLY A 117 7.61 -7.03 13.61
N ALA A 118 7.76 -8.35 13.45
CA ALA A 118 8.20 -8.97 12.21
C ALA A 118 7.11 -9.01 11.12
N ASP A 119 5.84 -8.78 11.50
CA ASP A 119 4.73 -8.53 10.60
C ASP A 119 4.86 -7.17 9.88
N GLN A 120 5.50 -6.18 10.50
CA GLN A 120 5.58 -4.80 10.01
C GLN A 120 6.98 -4.38 9.54
N TRP A 121 8.04 -4.89 10.16
CA TRP A 121 9.41 -4.45 9.89
C TRP A 121 10.34 -5.63 9.69
N PHE A 122 11.50 -5.35 9.11
CA PHE A 122 12.59 -6.31 8.99
C PHE A 122 13.94 -5.62 8.96
N THR A 123 14.97 -6.34 9.39
CA THR A 123 16.34 -5.84 9.33
C THR A 123 16.88 -5.99 7.90
N VAL A 124 17.27 -4.89 7.29
CA VAL A 124 17.98 -4.86 5.99
C VAL A 124 19.48 -5.00 6.21
N GLN A 125 20.00 -4.26 7.20
CA GLN A 125 21.41 -4.25 7.57
C GLN A 125 21.55 -3.99 9.07
N GLY A 126 22.63 -4.49 9.67
CA GLY A 126 22.97 -4.26 11.07
C GLY A 126 22.17 -5.13 12.02
N ALA A 127 21.98 -4.66 13.25
CA ALA A 127 21.28 -5.37 14.30
C ALA A 127 20.31 -4.44 15.02
N ILE A 128 19.07 -4.92 15.16
CA ILE A 128 17.98 -4.24 15.85
C ILE A 128 17.18 -5.28 16.62
N THR A 129 16.86 -4.96 17.87
CA THR A 129 15.86 -5.68 18.64
C THR A 129 14.60 -4.84 18.64
N ILE A 130 13.56 -5.33 17.97
CA ILE A 130 12.26 -4.67 18.01
C ILE A 130 11.53 -5.15 19.25
N SER A 131 11.17 -4.21 20.12
CA SER A 131 10.37 -4.47 21.30
C SER A 131 9.02 -3.76 21.16
N PRO A 132 7.92 -4.45 21.44
CA PRO A 132 6.68 -3.76 21.69
C PRO A 132 6.83 -3.04 23.05
N PHE A 133 6.11 -1.94 23.23
CA PHE A 133 5.85 -1.29 24.53
C PHE A 133 6.85 -0.22 25.00
N ILE A 134 6.66 1.00 24.48
CA ILE A 134 6.58 2.21 25.32
C ILE A 134 5.28 2.93 24.94
N GLY A 135 4.28 2.96 25.84
CA GLY A 135 3.02 3.70 25.64
C GLY A 135 2.27 3.36 24.34
N ASP A 136 2.06 2.06 24.06
CA ASP A 136 1.37 1.51 22.88
C ASP A 136 2.08 1.68 21.52
N THR A 137 3.33 2.13 21.52
CA THR A 137 4.17 2.18 20.31
C THR A 137 5.33 1.19 20.38
N VAL A 138 5.71 0.69 19.22
CA VAL A 138 6.83 -0.20 18.98
C VAL A 138 8.10 0.64 18.85
N VAL A 139 9.14 0.18 19.52
CA VAL A 139 10.46 0.79 19.54
C VAL A 139 11.51 -0.23 19.09
N GLY A 140 12.58 0.25 18.48
CA GLY A 140 13.73 -0.53 18.10
C GLY A 140 14.95 -0.17 18.93
N ASP A 141 15.70 -1.15 19.41
CA ASP A 141 17.02 -0.94 19.99
C ASP A 141 18.12 -1.24 18.96
N CYS A 142 18.68 -0.20 18.35
CA CYS A 142 19.70 -0.31 17.31
C CYS A 142 21.09 -0.50 17.93
N GLN A 143 21.76 -1.61 17.62
CA GLN A 143 23.09 -1.90 18.16
C GLN A 143 24.23 -1.28 17.33
N ASP A 144 23.93 -0.79 16.14
CA ASP A 144 24.88 -0.23 15.17
C ASP A 144 24.28 1.03 14.51
N PRO A 145 25.01 2.18 14.40
CA PRO A 145 24.52 3.34 13.67
C PRO A 145 24.28 3.07 12.16
N ALA A 146 24.89 2.02 11.60
CA ALA A 146 24.66 1.57 10.24
C ALA A 146 23.40 0.69 10.09
N THR A 147 22.66 0.42 11.17
CA THR A 147 21.41 -0.35 11.11
C THR A 147 20.42 0.26 10.10
N ARG A 148 19.82 -0.61 9.29
CA ARG A 148 18.77 -0.28 8.31
C ARG A 148 17.57 -1.18 8.53
N ILE A 149 16.41 -0.56 8.61
CA ILE A 149 15.12 -1.17 8.87
C ILE A 149 14.28 -1.01 7.62
N GLY A 150 13.72 -2.09 7.11
CA GLY A 150 12.77 -2.07 6.01
C GLY A 150 11.34 -2.21 6.54
N TRP A 151 10.40 -1.55 5.87
CA TRP A 151 8.97 -1.69 6.13
C TRP A 151 8.39 -2.77 5.24
N ARG A 152 7.49 -3.60 5.78
CA ARG A 152 6.81 -4.69 5.07
C ARG A 152 5.44 -4.24 4.58
N HIS A 153 5.08 -4.64 3.36
CA HIS A 153 3.72 -4.42 2.83
C HIS A 153 2.70 -5.43 3.39
N GLY A 154 3.14 -6.64 3.75
CA GLY A 154 2.27 -7.72 4.23
C GLY A 154 1.65 -8.61 3.15
N VAL A 155 1.61 -8.18 1.88
CA VAL A 155 1.12 -9.02 0.76
C VAL A 155 2.17 -9.17 -0.34
N TRP A 156 2.73 -8.06 -0.80
CA TRP A 156 3.75 -8.08 -1.86
C TRP A 156 5.15 -7.84 -1.29
N THR A 157 6.18 -8.05 -2.13
CA THR A 157 7.59 -7.83 -1.78
C THR A 157 7.94 -6.34 -1.51
N GLY A 158 7.02 -5.43 -1.83
CA GLY A 158 7.08 -4.00 -1.60
C GLY A 158 5.76 -3.34 -2.03
N TRP A 159 5.70 -2.01 -1.97
CA TRP A 159 4.57 -1.22 -2.45
C TRP A 159 4.58 -1.16 -3.98
N PRO A 160 3.45 -1.48 -4.64
CA PRO A 160 3.36 -1.43 -6.09
C PRO A 160 3.61 -0.04 -6.65
N VAL A 161 4.42 0.04 -7.71
CA VAL A 161 4.74 1.27 -8.45
C VAL A 161 4.77 0.98 -9.94
N VAL A 162 4.83 2.03 -10.76
CA VAL A 162 5.20 1.92 -12.18
C VAL A 162 6.35 2.85 -12.52
N PRO A 163 7.16 2.55 -13.55
CA PRO A 163 8.22 3.44 -14.01
C PRO A 163 7.69 4.85 -14.27
N GLY A 164 8.42 5.86 -13.79
CA GLY A 164 8.03 7.27 -13.90
C GLY A 164 7.17 7.79 -12.74
N MET A 165 6.63 6.94 -11.86
CA MET A 165 5.97 7.40 -10.64
C MET A 165 6.96 8.05 -9.68
N GLN A 166 6.62 9.24 -9.17
CA GLN A 166 7.34 9.85 -8.06
C GLN A 166 6.85 9.26 -6.73
N VAL A 167 7.78 8.76 -5.92
CA VAL A 167 7.51 8.20 -4.60
C VAL A 167 8.30 9.00 -3.58
N SER A 168 7.67 9.34 -2.46
CA SER A 168 8.33 9.97 -1.33
C SER A 168 8.22 9.10 -0.10
N TRP A 169 9.30 9.05 0.67
CA TRP A 169 9.40 8.26 1.89
C TRP A 169 9.94 9.13 3.01
N MET A 170 9.20 9.16 4.12
CA MET A 170 9.57 9.80 5.37
C MET A 170 9.79 8.75 6.45
N VAL A 171 10.98 8.75 7.05
CA VAL A 171 11.29 7.96 8.25
C VAL A 171 10.58 8.55 9.48
N PRO A 172 10.46 7.81 10.60
CA PRO A 172 9.85 8.34 11.82
C PRO A 172 10.39 9.72 12.23
N PRO A 173 9.52 10.66 12.61
CA PRO A 173 9.89 12.06 12.86
C PRO A 173 10.70 12.27 14.15
N ASP A 174 10.76 11.26 15.02
CA ASP A 174 11.58 11.26 16.24
C ASP A 174 13.06 10.96 15.95
N TRP A 175 13.38 10.51 14.73
CA TRP A 175 14.76 10.28 14.32
C TRP A 175 15.50 11.60 14.07
N ILE A 176 16.78 11.64 14.42
CA ILE A 176 17.61 12.83 14.23
C ILE A 176 17.93 12.99 12.74
N SER A 177 17.26 13.92 12.06
CA SER A 177 17.37 14.13 10.61
C SER A 177 18.79 14.32 10.09
N ALA A 178 19.69 14.89 10.89
CA ALA A 178 21.09 15.13 10.52
C ALA A 178 21.93 13.85 10.35
N VAL A 179 21.49 12.73 10.94
CA VAL A 179 22.21 11.44 10.88
C VAL A 179 21.32 10.30 10.35
N ALA A 180 20.01 10.49 10.35
CA ALA A 180 19.06 9.55 9.78
C ALA A 180 19.30 9.35 8.28
N THR A 181 18.93 8.18 7.77
CA THR A 181 18.96 7.86 6.35
C THR A 181 17.57 7.44 5.92
N ALA A 182 17.01 8.11 4.93
CA ALA A 182 15.79 7.70 4.24
C ALA A 182 16.18 7.06 2.90
N GLN A 183 15.57 5.91 2.58
CA GLN A 183 15.96 5.09 1.44
C GLN A 183 14.74 4.44 0.77
N LEU A 184 14.78 4.34 -0.56
CA LEU A 184 13.82 3.63 -1.39
C LEU A 184 14.56 2.56 -2.19
N ASP A 185 14.23 1.29 -1.95
CA ASP A 185 14.77 0.16 -2.72
C ASP A 185 13.78 -0.26 -3.80
N TRP A 186 14.18 -0.12 -5.05
CA TRP A 186 13.36 -0.47 -6.21
C TRP A 186 13.54 -1.94 -6.58
N LYS A 187 12.42 -2.59 -6.93
CA LYS A 187 12.40 -4.00 -7.30
C LYS A 187 11.59 -4.23 -8.56
N ASP A 188 11.97 -5.24 -9.33
CA ASP A 188 11.21 -5.70 -10.50
C ASP A 188 9.97 -6.51 -10.11
N VAL A 189 9.23 -6.99 -11.11
CA VAL A 189 7.97 -7.75 -10.92
C VAL A 189 8.16 -9.09 -10.21
N ASP A 190 9.35 -9.69 -10.29
CA ASP A 190 9.68 -10.92 -9.57
C ASP A 190 10.20 -10.63 -8.15
N GLY A 191 10.35 -9.35 -7.81
CA GLY A 191 10.82 -8.86 -6.51
C GLY A 191 12.34 -8.78 -6.39
N ALA A 192 13.07 -8.93 -7.50
CA ALA A 192 14.50 -8.77 -7.52
C ALA A 192 14.89 -7.29 -7.41
N TYR A 193 15.96 -7.03 -6.69
CA TYR A 193 16.51 -5.69 -6.51
C TYR A 193 16.99 -5.08 -7.84
N LEU A 194 16.67 -3.80 -8.06
CA LEU A 194 17.10 -3.04 -9.22
C LEU A 194 18.11 -1.95 -8.85
N SER A 195 17.70 -1.04 -7.96
CA SER A 195 18.49 0.11 -7.54
C SER A 195 17.97 0.67 -6.23
N THR A 196 18.72 1.63 -5.68
CA THR A 196 18.38 2.35 -4.46
C THR A 196 18.50 3.84 -4.69
N ASP A 197 17.53 4.61 -4.19
CA ASP A 197 17.68 6.05 -3.94
C ASP A 197 17.73 6.29 -2.44
N SER A 198 18.72 7.06 -1.97
CA SER A 198 18.87 7.34 -0.55
C SER A 198 19.40 8.74 -0.28
N VAL A 199 19.11 9.24 0.91
CA VAL A 199 19.61 10.53 1.40
C VAL A 199 19.89 10.45 2.89
N THR A 200 20.95 11.13 3.34
CA THR A 200 21.08 11.47 4.76
C THR A 200 20.09 12.59 5.06
N GLY A 201 19.04 12.25 5.80
CA GLY A 201 17.86 13.09 5.97
C GLY A 201 16.66 12.26 6.39
N SER A 202 15.59 12.96 6.78
CA SER A 202 14.33 12.33 7.18
C SER A 202 13.40 11.97 6.01
N VAL A 203 13.63 12.53 4.83
CA VAL A 203 12.76 12.35 3.66
C VAL A 203 13.59 12.13 2.40
N VAL A 204 13.26 11.11 1.63
CA VAL A 204 13.75 10.88 0.27
C VAL A 204 12.58 10.92 -0.71
N THR A 205 12.77 11.57 -1.86
CA THR A 205 11.83 11.54 -2.97
C THR A 205 12.58 11.13 -4.23
N ALA A 206 12.07 10.12 -4.93
CA ALA A 206 12.69 9.61 -6.15
C ALA A 206 11.63 9.13 -7.15
N THR A 207 12.06 8.96 -8.40
CA THR A 207 11.20 8.48 -9.49
C THR A 207 11.50 7.01 -9.75
N ALA A 208 10.46 6.19 -9.78
CA ALA A 208 10.57 4.76 -10.06
C ALA A 208 11.30 4.53 -11.39
N PRO A 209 12.43 3.78 -11.39
CA PRO A 209 13.23 3.58 -12.59
C PRO A 209 12.54 2.62 -13.58
N ALA A 210 13.11 2.51 -14.78
CA ALA A 210 12.64 1.54 -15.78
C ALA A 210 12.67 0.11 -15.21
N GLY A 211 11.58 -0.62 -15.40
CA GLY A 211 11.44 -2.00 -14.90
C GLY A 211 10.98 -2.13 -13.44
N ALA A 212 10.91 -1.03 -12.68
CA ALA A 212 10.41 -1.07 -11.30
C ALA A 212 8.92 -1.41 -11.27
N ALA A 213 8.57 -2.40 -10.44
CA ALA A 213 7.20 -2.82 -10.15
C ALA A 213 6.85 -2.68 -8.66
N PHE A 214 7.88 -2.69 -7.79
CA PHE A 214 7.72 -2.47 -6.36
C PHE A 214 8.78 -1.51 -5.80
N VAL A 215 8.45 -0.91 -4.66
CA VAL A 215 9.37 -0.14 -3.84
C VAL A 215 9.33 -0.63 -2.40
N THR A 216 10.48 -0.72 -1.74
CA THR A 216 10.59 -0.99 -0.31
C THR A 216 11.16 0.25 0.38
N PRO A 217 10.38 0.94 1.22
CA PRO A 217 10.91 2.00 2.07
C PRO A 217 11.81 1.40 3.14
N VAL A 218 12.97 2.04 3.30
CA VAL A 218 14.02 1.68 4.23
C VAL A 218 14.46 2.92 5.00
N GLY A 219 14.84 2.74 6.25
CA GLY A 219 15.24 3.81 7.15
C GLY A 219 16.38 3.36 8.05
N GLY A 220 17.34 4.24 8.29
CA GLY A 220 18.36 4.08 9.33
C GLY A 220 18.30 5.25 10.32
N PRO A 221 18.20 5.02 11.64
CA PRO A 221 18.24 6.10 12.63
C PRO A 221 19.57 6.85 12.68
N GLY A 222 20.66 6.22 12.23
CA GLY A 222 22.01 6.82 12.21
C GLY A 222 22.71 6.86 13.57
N ALA A 223 22.11 6.26 14.60
CA ALA A 223 22.64 6.20 15.96
C ALA A 223 22.29 4.84 16.61
N THR A 224 23.06 4.48 17.63
CA THR A 224 22.73 3.34 18.50
C THR A 224 21.71 3.71 19.56
N GLY A 225 20.99 2.71 20.09
CA GLY A 225 20.03 2.84 21.17
C GLY A 225 18.59 2.81 20.69
N MET A 226 17.69 3.23 21.58
CA MET A 226 16.25 3.20 21.38
C MET A 226 15.81 4.22 20.32
N THR A 227 14.95 3.78 19.41
CA THR A 227 14.38 4.59 18.34
C THR A 227 12.89 4.24 18.16
N GLY A 228 12.03 5.23 17.95
CA GLY A 228 10.61 4.98 17.65
C GLY A 228 10.40 4.56 16.20
N LEU A 229 9.33 3.83 15.94
CA LEU A 229 8.95 3.42 14.58
C LEU A 229 7.63 4.07 14.10
N ALA A 230 7.02 4.90 14.94
CA ALA A 230 5.75 5.57 14.65
C ALA A 230 5.94 6.82 13.77
N GLY A 231 4.94 7.14 12.97
CA GLY A 231 4.86 8.40 12.22
C GLY A 231 5.54 8.40 10.86
N ALA A 232 6.10 7.27 10.42
CA ALA A 232 6.64 7.10 9.07
C ALA A 232 5.54 7.19 8.00
N CYS A 233 5.91 7.63 6.80
CA CYS A 233 4.93 7.93 5.74
C CYS A 233 5.49 7.66 4.34
N LEU A 234 4.80 6.80 3.58
CA LEU A 234 5.10 6.52 2.17
C LEU A 234 4.00 7.11 1.28
N THR A 235 4.36 7.93 0.30
CA THR A 235 3.40 8.60 -0.58
C THR A 235 3.79 8.50 -2.05
N ILE A 236 2.80 8.63 -2.94
CA ILE A 236 3.01 8.72 -4.39
C ILE A 236 2.55 10.10 -4.85
N GLY A 237 3.42 10.81 -5.57
CA GLY A 237 3.13 12.11 -6.18
C GLY A 237 2.92 13.28 -5.22
N GLU A 238 3.03 13.05 -3.91
CA GLU A 238 2.76 14.05 -2.87
C GLU A 238 3.88 14.06 -1.83
N GLN A 239 3.96 15.16 -1.07
CA GLN A 239 4.89 15.26 0.05
C GLN A 239 4.40 14.40 1.24
N PRO A 240 5.28 13.62 1.87
CA PRO A 240 4.90 12.78 2.99
C PRO A 240 4.64 13.65 4.23
N VAL A 241 3.64 13.27 5.01
CA VAL A 241 3.24 13.98 6.24
C VAL A 241 3.40 13.03 7.42
N ALA A 242 4.13 13.48 8.44
CA ALA A 242 4.34 12.72 9.67
C ALA A 242 3.01 12.36 10.34
N PHE A 243 2.91 11.13 10.85
CA PHE A 243 1.70 10.60 11.50
C PHE A 243 0.43 10.60 10.63
N ALA A 244 0.57 10.73 9.31
CA ALA A 244 -0.55 10.52 8.41
C ALA A 244 -1.08 9.08 8.55
N LEU A 245 -2.39 8.94 8.66
CA LEU A 245 -3.04 7.65 8.77
C LEU A 245 -2.73 6.79 7.55
N GLY A 246 -2.25 5.58 7.81
CA GLY A 246 -1.97 4.59 6.79
C GLY A 246 -3.19 4.11 6.04
N ASP A 247 -3.06 3.92 4.74
CA ASP A 247 -4.02 3.28 3.85
C ASP A 247 -3.72 1.78 3.67
N GLY A 248 -2.46 1.37 3.84
CA GLY A 248 -2.00 0.00 3.68
C GLY A 248 -1.90 -0.51 2.25
N CYS A 249 -2.40 0.23 1.25
CA CYS A 249 -2.40 -0.18 -0.15
C CYS A 249 -2.93 -1.64 -0.32
N PRO A 250 -4.18 -1.91 0.08
CA PRO A 250 -4.67 -3.28 0.22
C PRO A 250 -4.64 -4.06 -1.10
N ALA A 251 -4.40 -5.36 -0.96
CA ALA A 251 -4.69 -6.32 -2.02
C ALA A 251 -6.21 -6.47 -2.17
N MET A 252 -6.74 -6.15 -3.36
CA MET A 252 -8.17 -6.18 -3.64
C MET A 252 -8.52 -7.33 -4.59
N SER A 253 -9.67 -7.96 -4.38
CA SER A 253 -10.27 -8.91 -5.32
C SER A 253 -11.51 -8.32 -5.94
N VAL A 254 -11.68 -8.51 -7.25
CA VAL A 254 -12.92 -8.14 -7.95
C VAL A 254 -14.03 -9.12 -7.55
N THR A 255 -15.14 -8.57 -7.04
CA THR A 255 -16.33 -9.33 -6.64
C THR A 255 -17.56 -8.99 -7.49
N GLY A 256 -17.53 -7.86 -8.20
CA GLY A 256 -18.61 -7.42 -9.08
C GLY A 256 -18.07 -6.63 -10.26
N TYR A 257 -18.72 -6.77 -11.41
CA TYR A 257 -18.38 -6.03 -12.63
C TYR A 257 -19.62 -5.85 -13.49
N THR A 258 -19.85 -4.62 -13.96
CA THR A 258 -20.89 -4.32 -14.94
C THR A 258 -20.31 -3.55 -16.11
N ASP A 259 -20.84 -3.82 -17.30
CA ASP A 259 -20.36 -3.24 -18.55
C ASP A 259 -21.53 -3.06 -19.51
N THR A 260 -21.90 -1.80 -19.72
CA THR A 260 -22.97 -1.42 -20.63
C THR A 260 -22.48 -0.39 -21.65
N PRO A 261 -23.06 -0.35 -22.86
CA PRO A 261 -22.79 0.75 -23.78
C PRO A 261 -23.15 2.09 -23.13
N ALA A 262 -22.27 3.08 -23.25
CA ALA A 262 -22.63 4.44 -22.88
C ALA A 262 -23.60 5.04 -23.90
N ALA A 263 -24.21 6.19 -23.57
CA ALA A 263 -25.11 6.90 -24.48
C ALA A 263 -24.44 7.30 -25.81
N ARG A 264 -23.11 7.47 -25.81
CA ARG A 264 -22.30 7.71 -27.02
C ARG A 264 -21.33 6.55 -27.23
N LEU A 265 -21.37 5.94 -28.41
CA LEU A 265 -20.34 4.99 -28.84
C LEU A 265 -19.07 5.77 -29.26
N PRO A 266 -17.86 5.21 -29.08
CA PRO A 266 -17.54 3.83 -28.63
C PRO A 266 -17.40 3.67 -27.10
N TYR A 267 -17.81 4.67 -26.31
CA TYR A 267 -17.58 4.68 -24.86
C TYR A 267 -18.44 3.64 -24.11
N ARG A 268 -18.00 3.26 -22.90
CA ARG A 268 -18.65 2.26 -22.04
C ARG A 268 -18.98 2.84 -20.68
N SER A 269 -20.11 2.45 -20.08
CA SER A 269 -20.37 2.65 -18.66
C SER A 269 -19.94 1.39 -17.92
N ILE A 270 -19.03 1.56 -16.96
CA ILE A 270 -18.37 0.46 -16.24
C ILE A 270 -18.57 0.66 -14.74
N SER A 271 -18.88 -0.41 -14.01
CA SER A 271 -18.76 -0.47 -12.55
C SER A 271 -17.89 -1.65 -12.16
N ILE A 272 -17.07 -1.48 -11.14
CA ILE A 272 -16.30 -2.56 -10.53
C ILE A 272 -16.45 -2.51 -9.00
N ASP A 273 -16.72 -3.67 -8.42
CA ASP A 273 -16.79 -3.87 -6.97
C ASP A 273 -15.59 -4.70 -6.54
N LEU A 274 -14.90 -4.22 -5.51
CA LEU A 274 -13.64 -4.76 -5.01
C LEU A 274 -13.74 -4.99 -3.50
N VAL A 275 -13.12 -6.07 -3.02
CA VAL A 275 -13.04 -6.42 -1.59
C VAL A 275 -11.60 -6.70 -1.21
N GLU A 276 -11.16 -6.14 -0.09
CA GLU A 276 -9.83 -6.36 0.48
C GLU A 276 -9.64 -7.82 0.92
N VAL A 277 -8.48 -8.37 0.56
CA VAL A 277 -8.04 -9.72 0.85
C VAL A 277 -7.14 -9.68 2.10
N ASN A 278 -7.69 -10.11 3.23
CA ASN A 278 -6.96 -10.15 4.51
C ASN A 278 -6.15 -11.44 4.70
N SER A 279 -6.52 -12.51 3.99
CA SER A 279 -5.74 -13.73 3.86
C SER A 279 -6.13 -14.42 2.54
N ALA A 280 -5.13 -14.69 1.71
CA ALA A 280 -5.27 -15.64 0.61
C ALA A 280 -4.28 -16.75 0.90
N VAL A 281 -4.76 -17.99 0.93
CA VAL A 281 -3.88 -19.13 0.69
C VAL A 281 -3.54 -19.04 -0.80
N LEU A 282 -2.40 -18.42 -1.10
CA LEU A 282 -1.80 -18.43 -2.44
C LEU A 282 -1.05 -19.74 -2.66
#